data_AF-X1D8X1-F1
#
_entry.id   AF-X1D8X1-F1
#
_cell.length_a   1.000
_cell.length_b   1.000
_cell.length_c   1.000
_cell.angle_alpha   90.00
_cell.angle_beta   90.00
_cell.angle_gamma   90.00
#
_symmetry.space_group_name_H-M   'P 1'
#
loop_
_entity.id
_entity.type
_entity.pdbx_description
1 polymer ?
#
loop_
_entity_poly.entity_id
_entity_poly.type
_entity_poly.pdbx_seq_one_letter_code
_entity_poly.pdbx_strand_id
1 'polypeptide(L)'
;VVQATGAMSLVVASVPQIHHPGLGTQSLFALSILTGIVMLTLGLFKLGSLIRFVPHAVMTGFVNAVALLIILGQLNDLTGHNPGGANKITQAINHLRNLDQIDLPTLMVGLVTIFLIINLEKTGLKALGLVVAMIVASMLVPLFGWESVTQLNDIATVPSSLPSPVLPSLSLFPALIIPALSLAFVGLVQGASITKSYVNPDGRYPDASGDFVGQGVANVASGLFQGMPVGGSMSA
;
A
#
# COMPACT_ATOMS: atom_id res chain seq x y z
N VAL A 1 -8.27 11.97 -0.99
CA VAL A 1 -8.30 11.21 -2.28
C VAL A 1 -8.28 9.71 -1.99
N VAL A 2 -8.90 8.89 -2.83
CA VAL A 2 -8.87 7.41 -2.72
C VAL A 2 -7.80 6.86 -3.67
N GLN A 3 -6.83 6.13 -3.13
CA GLN A 3 -5.70 5.58 -3.90
C GLN A 3 -5.09 4.35 -3.19
N ALA A 4 -4.15 3.66 -3.85
CA ALA A 4 -3.36 2.63 -3.18
C ALA A 4 -2.54 3.28 -2.06
N THR A 5 -2.69 2.79 -0.82
CA THR A 5 -1.97 3.32 0.34
C THR A 5 -1.00 2.29 0.88
N GLY A 6 0.10 2.73 1.49
CA GLY A 6 1.07 1.81 2.11
C GLY A 6 0.43 0.86 3.13
N ALA A 7 -0.59 1.31 3.88
CA ALA A 7 -1.31 0.46 4.82
C ALA A 7 -2.09 -0.66 4.11
N MET A 8 -2.83 -0.33 3.04
CA MET A 8 -3.55 -1.33 2.23
C MET A 8 -2.57 -2.32 1.61
N SER A 9 -1.46 -1.83 1.06
CA SER A 9 -0.41 -2.68 0.46
C SER A 9 0.21 -3.65 1.46
N LEU A 10 0.47 -3.21 2.70
CA LEU A 10 1.04 -4.08 3.73
C LEU A 10 0.06 -5.16 4.18
N VAL A 11 -1.23 -4.83 4.29
CA VAL A 11 -2.26 -5.80 4.63
C VAL A 11 -2.39 -6.82 3.50
N VAL A 12 -2.44 -6.37 2.25
CA VAL A 12 -2.44 -7.25 1.06
C VAL A 12 -1.21 -8.16 1.06
N ALA A 13 -0.01 -7.61 1.28
CA ALA A 13 1.24 -8.36 1.36
C ALA A 13 1.29 -9.37 2.52
N SER A 14 0.39 -9.30 3.49
CA SER A 14 0.28 -10.28 4.57
C SER A 14 -0.70 -11.43 4.28
N VAL A 15 -1.45 -11.36 3.17
CA VAL A 15 -2.46 -12.35 2.79
C VAL A 15 -1.76 -13.56 2.12
N PRO A 16 -1.85 -14.78 2.68
CA PRO A 16 -1.17 -15.94 2.10
C PRO A 16 -1.64 -16.28 0.67
N GLN A 17 -2.94 -16.09 0.40
CA GLN A 17 -3.57 -16.45 -0.86
C GLN A 17 -3.00 -15.68 -2.05
N ILE A 18 -2.51 -14.45 -1.84
CA ILE A 18 -1.91 -13.65 -2.93
C ILE A 18 -0.50 -14.13 -3.31
N HIS A 19 0.12 -14.99 -2.50
CA HIS A 19 1.43 -15.59 -2.77
C HIS A 19 1.32 -17.00 -3.37
N HIS A 20 0.11 -17.52 -3.56
CA HIS A 20 -0.08 -18.84 -4.14
C HIS A 20 0.36 -18.86 -5.62
N PRO A 21 1.23 -19.82 -6.01
CA PRO A 21 1.67 -19.96 -7.40
C PRO A 21 0.47 -20.09 -8.36
N GLY A 22 0.43 -19.26 -9.39
CA GLY A 22 -0.61 -19.26 -10.43
C GLY A 22 -1.94 -18.59 -10.08
N LEU A 23 -2.28 -18.44 -8.78
CA LEU A 23 -3.54 -17.83 -8.33
C LEU A 23 -3.37 -16.49 -7.60
N GLY A 24 -2.13 -16.08 -7.29
CA GLY A 24 -1.86 -14.89 -6.49
C GLY A 24 -2.49 -13.61 -7.05
N THR A 25 -2.29 -13.36 -8.33
CA THR A 25 -2.84 -12.19 -9.03
C THR A 25 -4.37 -12.19 -9.08
N GLN A 26 -4.99 -13.34 -9.35
CA GLN A 26 -6.46 -13.47 -9.32
C GLN A 26 -7.02 -13.29 -7.90
N SER A 27 -6.30 -13.77 -6.89
CA SER A 27 -6.67 -13.61 -5.48
C SER A 27 -6.58 -12.15 -5.05
N LEU A 28 -5.62 -11.38 -5.57
CA LEU A 28 -5.51 -9.94 -5.32
C LEU A 28 -6.70 -9.16 -5.92
N PHE A 29 -7.10 -9.49 -7.15
CA PHE A 29 -8.28 -8.87 -7.79
C PHE A 29 -9.57 -9.25 -7.06
N ALA A 30 -9.72 -10.53 -6.71
CA ALA A 30 -10.85 -11.02 -5.92
C ALA A 30 -10.92 -10.33 -4.57
N LEU A 31 -9.78 -10.14 -3.91
CA LEU A 31 -9.66 -9.45 -2.64
C LEU A 31 -10.07 -7.99 -2.74
N SER A 32 -9.67 -7.29 -3.81
CA SER A 32 -10.11 -5.91 -4.08
C SER A 32 -11.62 -5.82 -4.27
N ILE A 33 -12.19 -6.69 -5.11
CA ILE A 33 -13.64 -6.72 -5.33
C ILE A 33 -14.38 -7.04 -4.03
N LEU A 34 -13.95 -8.05 -3.28
CA LEU A 34 -14.59 -8.46 -2.04
C LEU A 34 -14.49 -7.38 -0.96
N THR A 35 -13.33 -6.73 -0.84
CA THR A 35 -13.15 -5.55 0.04
C THR A 35 -14.14 -4.45 -0.33
N GLY A 36 -14.28 -4.18 -1.63
CA GLY A 36 -15.23 -3.20 -2.15
C GLY A 36 -16.68 -3.56 -1.85
N ILE A 37 -17.08 -4.83 -2.01
CA ILE A 37 -18.43 -5.31 -1.66
C ILE A 37 -18.71 -5.15 -0.16
N VAL A 38 -17.74 -5.50 0.69
CA VAL A 38 -17.84 -5.32 2.14
C VAL A 38 -17.99 -3.84 2.50
N MET A 39 -17.17 -2.95 1.92
CA MET A 39 -17.29 -1.51 2.16
C MET A 39 -18.62 -0.94 1.65
N LEU A 40 -19.06 -1.33 0.45
CA LEU A 40 -20.34 -0.93 -0.11
C LEU A 40 -21.49 -1.34 0.79
N THR A 41 -21.53 -2.60 1.23
CA THR A 41 -22.57 -3.10 2.13
C THR A 41 -22.58 -2.32 3.44
N LEU A 42 -21.43 -2.15 4.09
CA LEU A 42 -21.33 -1.36 5.32
C LEU A 42 -21.77 0.11 5.12
N GLY A 43 -21.39 0.73 4.01
CA GLY A 43 -21.78 2.09 3.65
C GLY A 43 -23.29 2.24 3.45
N LEU A 44 -23.89 1.34 2.66
CA LEU A 44 -25.33 1.33 2.36
C LEU A 44 -26.19 1.08 3.60
N PHE A 45 -25.74 0.23 4.53
CA PHE A 45 -26.40 0.01 5.82
C PHE A 45 -26.15 1.15 6.84
N LYS A 46 -25.50 2.24 6.43
CA LYS A 46 -25.17 3.40 7.27
C LYS A 46 -24.29 3.05 8.49
N LEU A 47 -23.46 2.01 8.34
CA LEU A 47 -22.55 1.53 9.37
C LEU A 47 -21.24 2.33 9.44
N GLY A 48 -21.09 3.38 8.62
CA GLY A 48 -20.00 4.36 8.76
C GLY A 48 -20.01 5.06 10.12
N SER A 49 -21.17 5.12 10.79
CA SER A 49 -21.26 5.60 12.17
C SER A 49 -20.46 4.75 13.17
N LEU A 50 -20.12 3.49 12.85
CA LEU A 50 -19.31 2.62 13.72
C LEU A 50 -17.94 3.20 14.05
N ILE A 51 -17.44 4.08 13.18
CA ILE A 51 -16.21 4.85 13.34
C ILE A 51 -16.15 5.67 14.63
N ARG A 52 -17.31 6.07 15.16
CA ARG A 52 -17.40 6.83 16.41
C ARG A 52 -17.08 5.98 17.63
N PHE A 53 -17.18 4.65 17.51
CA PHE A 53 -16.88 3.70 18.58
C PHE A 53 -15.42 3.28 18.58
N VAL A 54 -14.62 3.68 17.59
CA VAL A 54 -13.18 3.42 17.58
C VAL A 54 -12.49 4.48 18.44
N PRO A 55 -11.88 4.10 19.58
CA PRO A 55 -11.20 5.07 20.45
C PRO A 55 -10.01 5.72 19.74
N HIS A 56 -9.74 6.98 20.05
CA HIS A 56 -8.58 7.70 19.51
C HIS A 56 -7.26 6.95 19.77
N ALA A 57 -7.10 6.30 20.93
CA ALA A 57 -5.92 5.50 21.25
C ALA A 57 -5.68 4.35 20.26
N VAL A 58 -6.75 3.70 19.77
CA VAL A 58 -6.66 2.61 18.78
C VAL A 58 -6.23 3.16 17.43
N MET A 59 -6.79 4.30 17.02
CA MET A 59 -6.43 4.99 15.77
C MET A 59 -4.95 5.38 15.76
N THR A 60 -4.46 5.98 16.84
CA THR A 60 -3.05 6.38 16.98
C THR A 60 -2.13 5.17 16.99
N GLY A 61 -2.48 4.10 17.73
CA GLY A 61 -1.74 2.85 17.73
C GLY A 61 -1.65 2.22 16.35
N PHE A 62 -2.76 2.21 15.60
CA PHE A 62 -2.81 1.70 14.23
C PHE A 62 -1.89 2.49 13.29
N VAL A 63 -1.98 3.83 13.27
CA VAL A 63 -1.14 4.67 12.40
C VAL A 63 0.35 4.47 12.70
N ASN A 64 0.72 4.40 13.98
CA ASN A 64 2.11 4.13 14.39
C ASN A 64 2.57 2.72 13.97
N ALA A 65 1.72 1.70 14.12
CA ALA A 65 2.03 0.34 13.69
C ALA A 65 2.22 0.25 12.17
N VAL A 66 1.33 0.90 11.39
CA VAL A 66 1.47 0.99 9.93
C VAL A 66 2.76 1.71 9.56
N ALA A 67 3.08 2.85 10.18
CA ALA A 67 4.31 3.58 9.91
C ALA A 67 5.55 2.70 10.15
N LEU A 68 5.58 1.97 11.27
CA LEU A 68 6.65 1.01 11.56
C LEU A 68 6.70 -0.10 10.50
N LEU A 69 5.57 -0.68 10.13
CA LEU A 69 5.50 -1.73 9.11
C LEU A 69 5.92 -1.24 7.72
N ILE A 70 5.68 0.03 7.37
CA ILE A 70 6.17 0.62 6.12
C ILE A 70 7.70 0.67 6.17
N ILE A 71 8.29 1.19 7.26
CA ILE A 71 9.75 1.26 7.44
C ILE A 71 10.37 -0.14 7.35
N LEU A 72 9.84 -1.11 8.10
CA LEU A 72 10.32 -2.50 8.06
C LEU A 72 10.08 -3.15 6.69
N GLY A 73 8.99 -2.79 6.01
CA GLY A 73 8.63 -3.30 4.70
C GLY A 73 9.63 -2.94 3.62
N GLN A 74 10.23 -1.75 3.72
CA GLN A 74 11.22 -1.22 2.78
C GLN A 74 12.64 -1.72 3.03
N LEU A 75 12.90 -2.38 4.17
CA LEU A 75 14.24 -2.76 4.56
C LEU A 75 14.89 -3.75 3.59
N ASN A 76 14.11 -4.67 3.03
CA ASN A 76 14.61 -5.64 2.05
C ASN A 76 15.05 -4.96 0.74
N ASP A 77 14.24 -4.02 0.26
CA ASP A 77 14.50 -3.27 -0.97
C ASP A 77 15.67 -2.29 -0.78
N LEU A 78 15.80 -1.70 0.43
CA LEU A 78 16.88 -0.78 0.77
C LEU A 78 18.24 -1.47 0.87
N THR A 79 18.31 -2.73 1.29
CA THR A 79 19.58 -3.45 1.45
C THR A 79 19.87 -4.44 0.33
N GLY A 80 18.94 -4.66 -0.61
CA GLY A 80 19.04 -5.69 -1.65
C GLY A 80 19.12 -7.12 -1.11
N HIS A 81 18.61 -7.37 0.10
CA HIS A 81 18.69 -8.68 0.77
C HIS A 81 17.30 -9.10 1.27
N ASN A 82 16.96 -10.38 1.12
CA ASN A 82 15.73 -10.94 1.67
C ASN A 82 16.06 -12.12 2.59
N PRO A 83 16.18 -11.89 3.92
CA PRO A 83 16.62 -12.92 4.86
C PRO A 83 15.55 -14.00 5.13
N GLY A 84 14.37 -13.88 4.51
CA GLY A 84 13.20 -14.69 4.85
C GLY A 84 12.69 -14.43 6.27
N GLY A 85 11.49 -14.95 6.56
CA GLY A 85 10.87 -14.84 7.87
C GLY A 85 9.36 -14.74 7.81
N ALA A 86 8.69 -15.23 8.85
CA ALA A 86 7.23 -15.31 8.92
C ALA A 86 6.53 -13.94 8.90
N ASN A 87 7.22 -12.88 9.34
CA ASN A 87 6.69 -11.52 9.35
C ASN A 87 7.81 -10.48 9.22
N LYS A 88 7.44 -9.21 9.00
CA LYS A 88 8.36 -8.08 8.82
C LYS A 88 9.27 -7.82 10.02
N ILE A 89 8.82 -8.13 11.23
CA ILE A 89 9.64 -7.97 12.45
C ILE A 89 10.75 -9.01 12.48
N THR A 90 10.43 -10.27 12.20
CA THR A 90 11.43 -11.34 12.09
C THR A 90 12.42 -11.06 10.96
N GLN A 91 11.95 -10.57 9.81
CA GLN A 91 12.82 -10.15 8.71
C GLN A 91 13.80 -9.05 9.16
N ALA A 92 13.33 -8.03 9.89
CA ALA A 92 14.18 -6.97 10.40
C ALA A 92 15.23 -7.46 11.41
N ILE A 93 14.86 -8.38 12.30
CA ILE A 93 15.81 -9.02 13.24
C ILE A 93 16.86 -9.83 12.48
N ASN A 94 16.43 -10.58 11.45
CA ASN A 94 17.35 -11.38 10.64
C ASN A 94 18.31 -10.50 9.86
N HIS A 95 17.86 -9.35 9.36
CA HIS A 95 18.73 -8.33 8.77
C HIS A 95 19.82 -7.86 9.71
N LEU A 96 19.45 -7.55 10.96
CA LEU A 96 20.39 -7.08 11.97
C LEU A 96 21.44 -8.15 12.33
N ARG A 97 21.15 -9.42 12.06
CA ARG A 97 22.07 -10.55 12.28
C ARG A 97 22.95 -10.86 11.07
N ASN A 98 22.52 -10.49 9.86
CA ASN A 98 23.21 -10.81 8.60
C ASN A 98 23.61 -9.51 7.87
N LEU A 99 24.27 -8.60 8.58
CA LEU A 99 24.72 -7.32 8.02
C LEU A 99 25.78 -7.47 6.92
N ASP A 100 26.43 -8.63 6.86
CA ASP A 100 27.41 -9.02 5.85
C ASP A 100 26.78 -9.33 4.48
N GLN A 101 25.47 -9.60 4.42
CA GLN A 101 24.75 -9.94 3.20
C GLN A 101 24.08 -8.73 2.53
N ILE A 102 24.34 -7.52 3.01
CA ILE A 102 23.80 -6.29 2.44
C ILE A 102 24.48 -6.00 1.10
N ASP A 103 23.69 -5.80 0.06
CA ASP A 103 24.19 -5.35 -1.24
C ASP A 103 24.46 -3.85 -1.18
N LEU A 104 25.75 -3.50 -1.15
CA LEU A 104 26.21 -2.13 -1.00
C LEU A 104 25.74 -1.21 -2.16
N PRO A 105 25.75 -1.63 -3.43
CA PRO A 105 25.16 -0.87 -4.53
C PRO A 105 23.70 -0.49 -4.29
N THR A 106 22.86 -1.46 -3.91
CA THR A 106 21.44 -1.22 -3.65
C THR A 106 21.24 -0.25 -2.49
N LEU A 107 22.02 -0.41 -1.41
CA LEU A 107 22.02 0.51 -0.28
C LEU A 107 22.39 1.93 -0.69
N MET A 108 23.42 2.10 -1.53
CA MET A 108 23.84 3.41 -2.01
C MET A 108 22.76 4.09 -2.86
N VAL A 109 22.11 3.35 -3.76
CA VAL A 109 20.98 3.87 -4.55
C VAL A 109 19.85 4.35 -3.62
N GLY A 110 19.48 3.54 -2.64
CA GLY A 110 18.42 3.90 -1.69
C GLY A 110 18.78 5.11 -0.81
N LEU A 111 20.00 5.17 -0.28
CA LEU A 111 20.47 6.32 0.52
C LEU A 111 20.54 7.61 -0.30
N VAL A 112 21.02 7.55 -1.54
CA VAL A 112 21.02 8.72 -2.45
C VAL A 112 19.59 9.16 -2.75
N THR A 113 18.68 8.22 -2.98
CA THR A 113 17.25 8.52 -3.21
C THR A 113 16.65 9.26 -2.02
N ILE A 114 16.83 8.74 -0.80
CA ILE A 114 16.34 9.37 0.44
C ILE A 114 16.97 10.75 0.62
N PHE A 115 18.29 10.86 0.44
CA PHE A 115 19.02 12.12 0.55
C PHE A 115 18.47 13.17 -0.41
N LEU A 116 18.24 12.81 -1.68
CA LEU A 116 17.69 13.71 -2.68
C LEU A 116 16.28 14.17 -2.32
N ILE A 117 15.38 13.25 -1.94
CA ILE A 117 14.00 13.59 -1.55
C ILE A 117 14.01 14.59 -0.39
N ILE A 118 14.72 14.30 0.70
CA ILE A 118 14.74 15.16 1.89
C ILE A 118 15.33 16.54 1.59
N ASN A 119 16.34 16.63 0.72
CA ASN A 119 16.95 17.91 0.39
C ASN A 119 16.08 18.71 -0.60
N LEU A 120 15.49 18.08 -1.62
CA LEU A 120 14.63 18.79 -2.59
C LEU A 120 13.31 19.24 -1.96
N GLU A 121 12.75 18.49 -1.01
CA GLU A 121 11.55 18.90 -0.27
C GLU A 121 11.74 20.21 0.50
N LYS A 122 12.97 20.54 0.90
CA LYS A 122 13.31 21.80 1.58
C LYS A 122 13.44 23.00 0.62
N THR A 123 13.37 22.77 -0.69
CA THR A 123 13.53 23.80 -1.72
C THR A 123 12.21 24.14 -2.41
N GLY A 124 12.21 25.16 -3.26
CA GLY A 124 11.07 25.49 -4.13
C GLY A 124 10.70 24.38 -5.12
N LEU A 125 11.55 23.35 -5.30
CA LEU A 125 11.36 22.24 -6.22
C LEU A 125 10.69 21.01 -5.58
N LYS A 126 10.06 21.15 -4.40
CA LYS A 126 9.43 20.01 -3.68
C LYS A 126 8.54 19.13 -4.55
N ALA A 127 7.78 19.71 -5.49
CA ALA A 127 6.89 18.97 -6.38
C ALA A 127 7.63 18.03 -7.35
N LEU A 128 8.88 18.33 -7.66
CA LEU A 128 9.75 17.53 -8.55
C LEU A 128 10.70 16.61 -7.76
N GLY A 129 10.76 16.74 -6.42
CA GLY A 129 11.67 15.98 -5.57
C GLY A 129 11.68 14.48 -5.83
N LEU A 130 10.50 13.88 -5.83
CA LEU A 130 10.33 12.45 -6.06
C LEU A 130 10.77 12.03 -7.47
N VAL A 131 10.39 12.81 -8.49
CA VAL A 131 10.71 12.53 -9.90
C VAL A 131 12.20 12.64 -10.16
N VAL A 132 12.84 13.69 -9.64
CA VAL A 132 14.29 13.90 -9.75
C VAL A 132 15.05 12.77 -9.05
N ALA A 133 14.65 12.40 -7.84
CA ALA A 133 15.28 11.31 -7.11
C ALA A 133 15.17 9.98 -7.88
N MET A 134 13.99 9.69 -8.46
CA MET A 134 13.78 8.50 -9.28
C MET A 134 14.68 8.48 -10.53
N ILE A 135 14.76 9.60 -11.26
CA ILE A 135 15.62 9.70 -12.46
C ILE A 135 17.09 9.49 -12.09
N VAL A 136 17.58 10.16 -11.04
CA VAL A 136 18.97 10.03 -10.60
C VAL A 136 19.27 8.58 -10.15
N ALA A 137 18.39 7.99 -9.35
CA ALA A 137 18.54 6.60 -8.91
C ALA A 137 18.60 5.61 -10.09
N SER A 138 17.72 5.77 -11.09
CA SER A 138 17.72 4.95 -12.30
C SER A 138 18.96 5.15 -13.17
N MET A 139 19.58 6.33 -13.15
CA MET A 139 20.82 6.60 -13.89
C MET A 139 22.07 6.05 -13.19
N LEU A 140 22.10 5.98 -11.85
CA LEU A 140 23.27 5.48 -11.11
C LEU A 140 23.64 4.05 -11.52
N VAL A 141 22.65 3.16 -11.63
CA VAL A 141 22.87 1.74 -11.92
C VAL A 141 23.66 1.51 -13.22
N PRO A 142 23.24 2.03 -14.40
CA PRO A 142 24.01 1.87 -15.63
C PRO A 142 25.31 2.70 -15.67
N LEU A 143 25.39 3.83 -14.98
CA LEU A 143 26.61 4.67 -14.96
C LEU A 143 27.76 3.98 -14.21
N PHE A 144 27.46 3.26 -13.13
CA PHE A 144 28.45 2.57 -12.30
C PHE A 144 28.56 1.06 -12.61
N GLY A 145 27.75 0.53 -13.52
CA GLY A 145 27.77 -0.88 -13.91
C GLY A 145 27.34 -1.81 -12.77
N TRP A 146 26.39 -1.39 -11.93
CA TRP A 146 25.94 -2.17 -10.77
C TRP A 146 24.89 -3.21 -11.16
N GLU A 147 25.33 -4.37 -11.63
CA GLU A 147 24.44 -5.47 -12.04
C GLU A 147 23.74 -6.17 -10.86
N SER A 148 24.23 -5.99 -9.62
CA SER A 148 23.59 -6.58 -8.44
C SER A 148 22.31 -5.88 -8.02
N VAL A 149 22.10 -4.63 -8.46
CA VAL A 149 20.90 -3.86 -8.12
C VAL A 149 19.73 -4.42 -8.92
N THR A 150 18.73 -4.94 -8.21
CA THR A 150 17.51 -5.44 -8.85
C THR A 150 16.77 -4.30 -9.54
N GLN A 151 16.48 -4.46 -10.82
CA GLN A 151 15.79 -3.46 -11.63
C GLN A 151 14.31 -3.79 -11.74
N LEU A 152 13.49 -2.78 -12.08
CA LEU A 152 12.06 -2.98 -12.28
C LEU A 152 11.76 -4.06 -13.35
N ASN A 153 12.57 -4.11 -14.39
CA ASN A 153 12.46 -5.09 -15.48
C ASN A 153 12.72 -6.54 -15.02
N ASP A 154 13.44 -6.73 -13.91
CA ASP A 154 13.71 -8.06 -13.35
C ASP A 154 12.54 -8.58 -12.52
N ILE A 155 11.67 -7.68 -12.03
CA ILE A 155 10.61 -7.99 -11.07
C ILE A 155 9.25 -8.08 -11.78
N ALA A 156 9.00 -7.21 -12.75
CA ALA A 156 7.68 -7.10 -13.37
C ALA A 156 7.75 -6.67 -14.83
N THR A 157 6.85 -7.24 -15.63
CA THR A 157 6.57 -6.74 -16.97
C THR A 157 5.54 -5.62 -16.89
N VAL A 158 5.87 -4.45 -17.46
CA VAL A 158 4.93 -3.33 -17.56
C VAL A 158 4.15 -3.46 -18.87
N PRO A 159 2.87 -3.84 -18.84
CA PRO A 159 2.09 -3.98 -20.07
C PRO A 159 1.86 -2.61 -20.72
N SER A 160 1.92 -2.57 -22.05
CA SER A 160 1.68 -1.36 -22.85
C SER A 160 0.21 -1.15 -23.23
N SER A 161 -0.70 -2.01 -22.74
CA SER A 161 -2.14 -1.94 -23.00
C SER A 161 -2.92 -1.64 -21.73
N LEU A 162 -4.13 -1.08 -21.90
CA LEU A 162 -5.05 -0.95 -20.79
C LEU A 162 -5.43 -2.35 -20.27
N PRO A 163 -5.55 -2.54 -18.94
CA PRO A 163 -6.02 -3.80 -18.38
C PRO A 163 -7.45 -4.06 -18.83
N SER A 164 -7.71 -5.25 -19.36
CA SER A 164 -9.07 -5.69 -19.65
C SER A 164 -9.82 -5.99 -18.34
N PRO A 165 -11.13 -5.73 -18.27
CA PRO A 165 -11.94 -6.14 -17.14
C PRO A 165 -11.84 -7.66 -16.92
N VAL A 166 -11.59 -8.09 -15.69
CA VAL A 166 -11.53 -9.50 -15.28
C VAL A 166 -12.51 -9.73 -14.14
N LEU A 167 -13.28 -10.81 -14.24
CA LEU A 167 -14.09 -11.31 -13.14
C LEU A 167 -13.35 -12.50 -12.49
N PRO A 168 -12.83 -12.35 -11.26
CA PRO A 168 -12.18 -13.42 -10.53
C PRO A 168 -13.17 -14.56 -10.22
N SER A 169 -12.66 -15.78 -10.08
CA SER A 169 -13.49 -16.93 -9.75
C SER A 169 -14.09 -16.80 -8.35
N LEU A 170 -15.40 -17.06 -8.23
CA LEU A 170 -16.12 -17.00 -6.96
C LEU A 170 -15.61 -18.03 -5.94
N SER A 171 -14.90 -19.07 -6.38
CA SER A 171 -14.28 -20.06 -5.51
C SER A 171 -13.16 -19.50 -4.63
N LEU A 172 -12.57 -18.35 -4.99
CA LEU A 172 -11.54 -17.69 -4.18
C LEU A 172 -12.13 -16.91 -2.99
N PHE A 173 -13.41 -16.52 -3.07
CA PHE A 173 -14.02 -15.59 -2.12
C PHE A 173 -14.05 -16.11 -0.68
N PRO A 174 -14.40 -17.38 -0.39
CA PRO A 174 -14.48 -17.88 0.98
C PRO A 174 -13.17 -17.71 1.78
N ALA A 175 -12.02 -17.92 1.12
CA ALA A 175 -10.71 -17.78 1.76
C ALA A 175 -10.30 -16.31 1.99
N LEU A 176 -10.95 -15.37 1.30
CA LEU A 176 -10.61 -13.95 1.30
C LEU A 176 -11.55 -13.10 2.16
N ILE A 177 -12.61 -13.66 2.75
CA ILE A 177 -13.57 -12.92 3.59
C ILE A 177 -12.86 -12.23 4.77
N ILE A 178 -12.01 -12.95 5.50
CA ILE A 178 -11.30 -12.40 6.67
C ILE A 178 -10.30 -11.30 6.25
N PRO A 179 -9.44 -11.52 5.23
CA PRO A 179 -8.63 -10.44 4.65
C PRO A 179 -9.44 -9.22 4.19
N ALA A 180 -10.57 -9.42 3.51
CA ALA A 180 -11.41 -8.34 3.00
C ALA A 180 -12.06 -7.52 4.12
N LEU A 181 -12.52 -8.17 5.20
CA LEU A 181 -13.01 -7.48 6.40
C LEU A 181 -11.90 -6.66 7.08
N SER A 182 -10.68 -7.20 7.11
CA SER A 182 -9.51 -6.50 7.65
C SER A 182 -9.16 -5.26 6.83
N LEU A 183 -9.16 -5.37 5.50
CA LEU A 183 -8.97 -4.23 4.59
C LEU A 183 -10.11 -3.22 4.68
N ALA A 184 -11.35 -3.67 4.80
CA ALA A 184 -12.50 -2.79 5.02
C ALA A 184 -12.36 -1.99 6.32
N PHE A 185 -11.88 -2.62 7.39
CA PHE A 185 -11.56 -1.93 8.64
C PHE A 185 -10.40 -0.93 8.49
N VAL A 186 -9.35 -1.28 7.74
CA VAL A 186 -8.23 -0.36 7.48
C VAL A 186 -8.69 0.86 6.70
N GLY A 187 -9.50 0.67 5.65
CA GLY A 187 -10.11 1.78 4.91
C GLY A 187 -11.06 2.59 5.77
N LEU A 188 -11.74 1.95 6.74
CA LEU A 188 -12.51 2.64 7.76
C LEU A 188 -11.68 3.62 8.54
N VAL A 189 -10.60 3.13 9.12
CA VAL A 189 -9.71 3.88 9.99
C VAL A 189 -9.03 5.01 9.22
N GLN A 190 -8.63 4.77 7.97
CA GLN A 190 -8.05 5.80 7.10
C GLN A 190 -9.09 6.88 6.73
N GLY A 191 -10.27 6.47 6.27
CA GLY A 191 -11.38 7.37 5.93
C GLY A 191 -11.84 8.21 7.11
N ALA A 192 -11.89 7.62 8.32
CA ALA A 192 -12.18 8.31 9.58
C ALA A 192 -11.27 9.50 9.82
N SER A 193 -9.98 9.24 9.66
CA SER A 193 -8.90 10.14 10.03
C SER A 193 -8.93 11.35 9.11
N ILE A 194 -9.23 11.14 7.82
CA ILE A 194 -9.39 12.20 6.83
C ILE A 194 -10.69 12.98 7.09
N THR A 195 -11.82 12.27 7.19
CA THR A 195 -13.16 12.85 7.30
C THR A 195 -13.31 13.75 8.52
N LYS A 196 -12.70 13.38 9.66
CA LYS A 196 -12.74 14.21 10.87
C LYS A 196 -11.75 15.38 10.85
N SER A 197 -10.75 15.34 9.98
CA SER A 197 -9.70 16.37 9.91
C SER A 197 -10.04 17.49 8.92
N TYR A 198 -11.00 17.28 8.02
CA TYR A 198 -11.37 18.25 6.98
C TYR A 198 -12.87 18.57 7.05
N VAL A 199 -13.19 19.86 7.09
CA VAL A 199 -14.56 20.37 7.05
C VAL A 199 -14.92 20.69 5.60
N ASN A 200 -16.12 20.33 5.16
CA ASN A 200 -16.61 20.66 3.83
C ASN A 200 -16.81 22.20 3.68
N PRO A 201 -16.85 22.73 2.45
CA PRO A 201 -17.10 24.16 2.21
C PRO A 201 -18.41 24.68 2.82
N ASP A 202 -19.39 23.81 3.07
CA ASP A 202 -20.68 24.11 3.71
C ASP A 202 -20.62 24.09 5.25
N GLY A 203 -19.44 23.88 5.84
CA GLY A 203 -19.23 23.86 7.28
C GLY A 203 -19.59 22.53 7.96
N ARG A 204 -20.04 21.52 7.21
CA ARG A 204 -20.37 20.19 7.76
C ARG A 204 -19.19 19.24 7.64
N TYR A 205 -19.14 18.23 8.51
CA TYR A 205 -18.20 17.13 8.33
C TYR A 205 -18.70 16.17 7.25
N PRO A 206 -17.80 15.57 6.46
CA PRO A 206 -18.16 14.56 5.47
C PRO A 206 -18.88 13.36 6.10
N ASP A 207 -19.82 12.77 5.35
CA ASP A 207 -20.53 11.57 5.77
C ASP A 207 -19.63 10.34 5.65
N ALA A 208 -19.29 9.74 6.79
CA ALA A 208 -18.47 8.53 6.85
C ALA A 208 -19.10 7.35 6.08
N SER A 209 -20.44 7.25 6.04
CA SER A 209 -21.11 6.21 5.27
C SER A 209 -21.03 6.45 3.76
N GLY A 210 -21.15 7.71 3.33
CA GLY A 210 -20.90 8.11 1.95
C GLY A 210 -19.45 7.83 1.51
N ASP A 211 -18.47 8.11 2.37
CA ASP A 211 -17.05 7.78 2.11
C ASP A 211 -16.85 6.27 1.95
N PHE A 212 -17.52 5.45 2.77
CA PHE A 212 -17.53 3.99 2.63
C PHE A 212 -18.07 3.50 1.29
N VAL A 213 -19.18 4.08 0.85
CA VAL A 213 -19.76 3.75 -0.46
C VAL A 213 -18.76 4.12 -1.56
N GLY A 214 -18.17 5.32 -1.50
CA GLY A 214 -17.18 5.77 -2.49
C GLY A 214 -15.95 4.87 -2.56
N GLN A 215 -15.34 4.56 -1.41
CA GLN A 215 -14.21 3.63 -1.33
C GLN A 215 -14.60 2.22 -1.81
N GLY A 216 -15.82 1.78 -1.48
CA GLY A 216 -16.33 0.49 -1.90
C GLY A 216 -16.47 0.36 -3.42
N VAL A 217 -17.07 1.37 -4.08
CA VAL A 217 -17.13 1.45 -5.55
C VAL A 217 -15.72 1.44 -6.14
N ALA A 218 -14.81 2.24 -5.58
CA ALA A 218 -13.43 2.34 -6.06
C ALA A 218 -12.69 0.99 -5.99
N ASN A 219 -12.88 0.23 -4.91
CA ASN A 219 -12.27 -1.10 -4.74
C ASN A 219 -12.84 -2.16 -5.69
N VAL A 220 -14.16 -2.14 -5.95
CA VAL A 220 -14.78 -3.01 -6.97
C VAL A 220 -14.25 -2.67 -8.35
N ALA A 221 -14.24 -1.39 -8.72
CA ALA A 221 -13.71 -0.94 -10.00
C ALA A 221 -12.22 -1.31 -10.15
N SER A 222 -11.41 -1.04 -9.12
CA SER A 222 -9.98 -1.40 -9.12
C SER A 222 -9.79 -2.88 -9.36
N GLY A 223 -10.47 -3.75 -8.62
CA GLY A 223 -10.33 -5.20 -8.78
C GLY A 223 -10.80 -5.73 -10.14
N LEU A 224 -11.86 -5.14 -10.71
CA LEU A 224 -12.30 -5.46 -12.08
C LEU A 224 -11.22 -5.11 -13.12
N PHE A 225 -10.53 -3.99 -12.94
CA PHE A 225 -9.45 -3.53 -13.83
C PHE A 225 -8.06 -3.95 -13.36
N GLN A 226 -7.96 -5.13 -12.73
CA GLN A 226 -6.67 -5.75 -12.38
C GLN A 226 -5.83 -4.94 -11.36
N GLY A 227 -6.50 -4.17 -10.50
CA GLY A 227 -5.91 -3.36 -9.45
C GLY A 227 -6.00 -4.00 -8.07
N MET A 228 -5.27 -3.40 -7.13
CA MET A 228 -5.23 -3.80 -5.73
C MET A 228 -6.21 -2.98 -4.87
N PRO A 229 -6.54 -3.44 -3.66
CA PRO A 229 -7.36 -2.67 -2.73
C PRO A 229 -6.84 -1.24 -2.50
N VAL A 230 -7.76 -0.27 -2.52
CA VAL A 230 -7.50 1.17 -2.36
C VAL A 230 -8.17 1.71 -1.09
N GLY A 231 -7.64 2.81 -0.56
CA GLY A 231 -8.17 3.46 0.63
C GLY A 231 -7.98 4.97 0.61
N GLY A 232 -8.49 5.64 1.64
CA GLY A 232 -8.30 7.08 1.82
C GLY A 232 -6.84 7.43 2.11
N SER A 233 -6.30 8.42 1.40
CA SER A 233 -4.94 8.94 1.61
C SER A 233 -4.94 10.39 2.09
N MET A 234 -4.05 10.68 3.06
CA MET A 234 -3.78 12.01 3.63
C MET A 234 -2.73 12.81 2.85
N SER A 235 -2.04 12.19 1.88
CA SER A 235 -0.87 12.77 1.19
C SER A 235 -1.21 13.44 -0.15
N ALA A 236 -2.50 13.63 -0.44
CA ALA A 236 -2.99 14.25 -1.67
C ALA A 236 -3.49 15.66 -1.41
#